data_AF-A0A0S8E9W5-F1
#
_entry.id   AF-A0A0S8E9W5-F1
#
_cell.length_a   1.000
_cell.length_b   1.000
_cell.length_c   1.000
_cell.angle_alpha   90.00
_cell.angle_beta   90.00
_cell.angle_gamma   90.00
#
_symmetry.space_group_name_H-M   'P 1'
#
loop_
_entity.id
_entity.type
_entity.pdbx_description
1 polymer ?
#
loop_
_entity_poly.entity_id
_entity_poly.type
_entity_poly.pdbx_seq_one_letter_code
_entity_poly.pdbx_strand_id
1 'polypeptide(L)'
;MDEQYLEQFTNDNLKERFLNTDHIEVLEAVLADEGNRLGELEKIKSKLDFGKKVDPQEVQGLLPQVKQDVDTLLEATDIREPSLSSFGLFDGTNKDIIRMYVAGAGYLAGAVGIGIGARLWKAQVVKKGKRPSLVARRAFLLGIIPAVPGGFRIIKGAMHHKIRSNDAGYISATEELSYPSAVGKVRTEMFLAHEYVHHVQNVMGFYYRESINLGIALEGHARCVGKHIATLYSRKRDNPAYLYHYLSSGVPELATAYVWLCNRFKVAPDAKLAESAENITEEASELSLHTLGNALFKVYESAKGRQMLADIVHSRFVLPT
;
A
#
# COMPACT_ATOMS: atom_id res chain seq x y z
N MET A 1 26.22 -3.14 4.19
CA MET A 1 25.90 -4.12 3.13
C MET A 1 26.88 -4.00 1.98
N ASP A 2 27.26 -5.10 1.33
CA ASP A 2 28.09 -5.08 0.11
C ASP A 2 27.27 -4.61 -1.11
N GLU A 3 27.89 -3.85 -2.02
CA GLU A 3 27.24 -3.33 -3.23
C GLU A 3 26.79 -4.46 -4.16
N GLN A 4 27.60 -5.51 -4.30
CA GLN A 4 27.24 -6.69 -5.12
C GLN A 4 25.96 -7.36 -4.62
N TYR A 5 25.76 -7.39 -3.31
CA TYR A 5 24.55 -7.93 -2.73
C TYR A 5 23.34 -7.03 -3.00
N LEU A 6 23.50 -5.70 -2.98
CA LEU A 6 22.41 -4.76 -3.30
C LEU A 6 22.02 -4.82 -4.78
N GLU A 7 22.98 -5.08 -5.67
CA GLU A 7 22.74 -5.18 -7.12
C GLU A 7 21.65 -6.19 -7.47
N GLN A 8 21.50 -7.28 -6.71
CA GLN A 8 20.45 -8.26 -6.98
C GLN A 8 19.03 -7.68 -6.81
N PHE A 9 18.85 -6.67 -5.97
CA PHE A 9 17.56 -6.01 -5.72
C PHE A 9 17.37 -4.73 -6.53
N THR A 10 18.44 -4.10 -7.00
CA THR A 10 18.35 -2.89 -7.84
C THR A 10 18.26 -3.21 -9.34
N ASN A 11 18.67 -4.41 -9.75
CA ASN A 11 18.64 -4.87 -11.14
C ASN A 11 17.21 -4.80 -11.73
N ASP A 12 17.10 -4.25 -12.94
CA ASP A 12 15.85 -4.11 -13.71
C ASP A 12 15.10 -5.44 -13.90
N ASN A 13 15.82 -6.56 -13.79
CA ASN A 13 15.27 -7.88 -13.93
C ASN A 13 14.50 -8.36 -12.68
N LEU A 14 14.43 -7.63 -11.55
CA LEU A 14 13.66 -8.10 -10.38
C LEU A 14 12.18 -8.31 -10.73
N LYS A 15 11.58 -7.37 -11.47
CA LYS A 15 10.23 -7.52 -12.04
C LYS A 15 10.16 -8.73 -12.97
N GLU A 16 11.16 -8.92 -13.82
CA GLU A 16 11.24 -10.05 -14.76
C GLU A 16 11.38 -11.40 -14.04
N ARG A 17 12.09 -11.43 -12.91
CA ARG A 17 12.19 -12.62 -12.05
C ARG A 17 10.85 -12.97 -11.42
N PHE A 18 10.04 -11.97 -11.02
CA PHE A 18 8.67 -12.22 -10.59
C PHE A 18 7.79 -12.74 -11.74
N LEU A 19 8.02 -12.26 -12.95
CA LEU A 19 7.35 -12.66 -14.19
C LEU A 19 7.77 -14.07 -14.63
N ASN A 20 7.43 -15.07 -13.83
CA ASN A 20 7.57 -16.48 -14.18
C ASN A 20 6.20 -17.17 -14.04
N THR A 21 5.85 -17.98 -15.04
CA THR A 21 4.62 -18.80 -15.01
C THR A 21 4.59 -19.75 -13.83
N ASP A 22 5.75 -20.24 -13.38
CA ASP A 22 5.84 -21.17 -12.25
C ASP A 22 5.42 -20.52 -10.92
N HIS A 23 5.44 -19.18 -10.85
CA HIS A 23 4.96 -18.44 -9.68
C HIS A 23 3.44 -18.40 -9.58
N ILE A 24 2.71 -18.69 -10.66
CA ILE A 24 1.24 -18.70 -10.67
C ILE A 24 0.73 -19.75 -9.68
N GLU A 25 1.18 -21.00 -9.79
CA GLU A 25 0.73 -22.10 -8.91
C GLU A 25 1.10 -21.84 -7.44
N VAL A 26 2.27 -21.26 -7.19
CA VAL A 26 2.69 -20.89 -5.82
C VAL A 26 1.80 -19.78 -5.26
N LEU A 27 1.47 -18.76 -6.05
CA LEU A 27 0.56 -17.70 -5.64
C LEU A 27 -0.86 -18.21 -5.41
N GLU A 28 -1.35 -19.15 -6.22
CA GLU A 28 -2.66 -19.78 -6.01
C GLU A 28 -2.70 -20.51 -4.67
N ALA A 29 -1.66 -21.28 -4.34
CA ALA A 29 -1.57 -21.98 -3.07
C ALA A 29 -1.51 -21.02 -1.87
N VAL A 30 -0.70 -19.95 -1.95
CA VAL A 30 -0.62 -18.91 -0.92
C VAL A 30 -1.96 -18.19 -0.75
N LEU A 31 -2.57 -17.78 -1.86
CA LEU A 31 -3.81 -17.02 -1.86
C LEU A 31 -4.98 -17.86 -1.33
N ALA A 32 -5.02 -19.16 -1.65
CA ALA A 32 -5.99 -20.08 -1.09
C ALA A 32 -5.83 -20.23 0.44
N ASP A 33 -4.60 -20.41 0.95
CA ASP A 33 -4.34 -20.50 2.40
C ASP A 33 -4.71 -19.19 3.13
N GLU A 34 -4.16 -18.07 2.67
CA GLU A 34 -4.37 -16.77 3.31
C GLU A 34 -5.84 -16.31 3.17
N GLY A 35 -6.48 -16.57 2.03
CA GLY A 35 -7.90 -16.30 1.80
C GLY A 35 -8.82 -17.15 2.69
N ASN A 36 -8.54 -18.44 2.87
CA ASN A 36 -9.30 -19.29 3.80
C ASN A 36 -9.19 -18.78 5.24
N ARG A 37 -7.98 -18.41 5.67
CA ARG A 37 -7.74 -17.86 7.02
C ARG A 37 -8.47 -16.53 7.21
N LEU A 38 -8.46 -15.66 6.20
CA LEU A 38 -9.24 -14.41 6.24
C LEU A 38 -10.74 -14.70 6.34
N GLY A 39 -11.26 -15.62 5.53
CA GLY A 39 -12.68 -16.01 5.55
C GLY A 39 -13.14 -16.51 6.92
N GLU A 40 -12.33 -17.29 7.65
CA GLU A 40 -12.66 -17.68 9.03
C GLU A 40 -12.68 -16.49 10.00
N LEU A 41 -11.74 -15.55 9.86
CA LEU A 41 -11.70 -14.34 10.69
C LEU A 41 -12.86 -13.39 10.39
N GLU A 42 -13.31 -13.33 9.14
CA GLU A 42 -14.48 -12.53 8.73
C GLU A 42 -15.77 -12.99 9.40
N LYS A 43 -15.95 -14.30 9.60
CA LYS A 43 -17.10 -14.86 10.33
C LYS A 43 -17.19 -14.36 11.78
N ILE A 44 -16.06 -13.99 12.38
CA ILE A 44 -15.97 -13.47 13.74
C ILE A 44 -15.60 -11.98 13.81
N LYS A 45 -15.63 -11.26 12.68
CA LYS A 45 -15.17 -9.86 12.57
C LYS A 45 -15.74 -8.94 13.64
N SER A 46 -17.03 -9.08 13.96
CA SER A 46 -17.71 -8.26 14.97
C SER A 46 -17.25 -8.51 16.41
N LYS A 47 -16.52 -9.60 16.65
CA LYS A 47 -15.96 -9.99 17.95
C LYS A 47 -14.47 -9.68 18.08
N LEU A 48 -13.82 -9.21 16.99
CA LEU A 48 -12.40 -8.89 16.99
C LEU A 48 -12.14 -7.62 17.83
N ASP A 49 -11.15 -7.67 18.72
CA ASP A 49 -10.72 -6.53 19.51
C ASP A 49 -9.56 -5.80 18.82
N PHE A 50 -9.87 -4.68 18.17
CA PHE A 50 -8.85 -3.82 17.54
C PHE A 50 -8.12 -2.91 18.54
N GLY A 51 -8.49 -2.97 19.82
CA GLY A 51 -7.99 -2.12 20.88
C GLY A 51 -8.52 -0.69 20.81
N LYS A 52 -8.33 0.06 21.90
CA LYS A 52 -8.64 1.49 21.95
C LYS A 52 -7.68 2.27 21.06
N LYS A 53 -8.10 3.48 20.68
CA LYS A 53 -7.23 4.48 20.07
C LYS A 53 -6.05 4.75 21.00
N VAL A 54 -4.84 4.67 20.46
CA VAL A 54 -3.60 4.92 21.20
C VAL A 54 -3.27 6.40 21.13
N ASP A 55 -2.92 7.00 22.27
CA ASP A 55 -2.43 8.38 22.30
C ASP A 55 -0.95 8.46 21.88
N PRO A 56 -0.46 9.65 21.45
CA PRO A 56 0.92 9.79 21.01
C PRO A 56 2.00 9.36 22.02
N GLN A 57 1.75 9.48 23.33
CA GLN A 57 2.71 9.10 24.38
C GLN A 57 2.73 7.59 24.56
N GLU A 58 1.56 6.95 24.52
CA GLU A 58 1.43 5.49 24.53
C GLU A 58 2.14 4.86 23.32
N VAL A 59 2.11 5.48 22.13
CA VAL A 59 2.85 4.98 20.96
C VAL A 59 4.35 4.86 21.24
N GLN A 60 4.95 5.81 21.96
CA GLN A 60 6.36 5.73 22.38
C GLN A 60 6.61 4.51 23.27
N GLY A 61 5.65 4.16 24.12
CA GLY A 61 5.72 2.97 24.97
C GLY A 61 5.55 1.64 24.22
N LEU A 62 5.02 1.64 22.99
CA LEU A 62 4.85 0.43 22.18
C LEU A 62 6.11 0.05 21.39
N LEU A 63 6.89 1.04 20.98
CA LEU A 63 8.07 0.83 20.11
C LEU A 63 9.09 -0.15 20.69
N PRO A 64 9.47 -0.10 21.99
CA PRO A 64 10.48 -1.02 22.53
C PRO A 64 10.11 -2.49 22.37
N GLN A 65 8.83 -2.84 22.58
CA GLN A 65 8.36 -4.23 22.40
C GLN A 65 8.31 -4.62 20.92
N VAL A 66 7.82 -3.73 20.05
CA VAL A 66 7.79 -3.96 18.61
C VAL A 66 9.20 -4.17 18.07
N LYS A 67 10.14 -3.32 18.47
CA LYS A 67 11.56 -3.43 18.17
C LYS A 67 12.10 -4.79 18.60
N GLN A 68 11.91 -5.18 19.85
CA GLN A 68 12.41 -6.44 20.37
C GLN A 68 11.89 -7.63 19.54
N ASP A 69 10.60 -7.64 19.23
CA ASP A 69 9.98 -8.74 18.48
C ASP A 69 10.45 -8.77 17.01
N VAL A 70 10.68 -7.61 16.38
CA VAL A 70 11.24 -7.50 15.02
C VAL A 70 12.72 -7.88 14.98
N ASP A 71 13.54 -7.36 15.89
CA ASP A 71 14.98 -7.70 15.99
C ASP A 71 15.17 -9.20 16.18
N THR A 72 14.38 -9.80 17.06
CA THR A 72 14.41 -11.26 17.30
C THR A 72 14.07 -12.03 16.04
N LEU A 73 13.09 -11.55 15.26
CA LEU A 73 12.69 -12.19 14.00
C LEU A 73 13.75 -12.04 12.90
N LEU A 74 14.45 -10.90 12.85
CA LEU A 74 15.45 -10.58 11.83
C LEU A 74 16.88 -10.95 12.24
N GLU A 75 17.08 -11.48 13.44
CA GLU A 75 18.40 -11.68 14.05
C GLU A 75 19.23 -10.38 14.06
N ALA A 76 18.56 -9.23 14.15
CA ALA A 76 19.22 -7.93 14.11
C ALA A 76 19.73 -7.57 15.52
N THR A 77 21.00 -7.16 15.62
CA THR A 77 21.60 -6.68 16.87
C THR A 77 22.03 -5.24 16.72
N ASP A 78 22.12 -4.53 17.85
CA ASP A 78 22.72 -3.19 17.92
C ASP A 78 22.02 -2.10 17.08
N ILE A 79 20.79 -2.35 16.62
CA ILE A 79 19.96 -1.34 15.96
C ILE A 79 19.39 -0.40 17.01
N ARG A 80 19.72 0.90 16.93
CA ARG A 80 19.14 1.92 17.83
C ARG A 80 17.66 2.13 17.52
N GLU A 81 16.86 2.44 18.54
CA GLU A 81 15.47 2.89 18.36
C GLU A 81 15.44 4.21 17.56
N PRO A 82 14.57 4.31 16.54
CA PRO A 82 14.30 5.59 15.89
C PRO A 82 13.49 6.50 16.82
N SER A 83 13.60 7.80 16.61
CA SER A 83 12.65 8.78 17.15
C SER A 83 11.28 8.60 16.51
N LEU A 84 10.24 9.16 17.14
CA LEU A 84 8.87 9.05 16.67
C LEU A 84 8.29 10.46 16.45
N SER A 85 7.65 10.65 15.30
CA SER A 85 6.71 11.76 15.09
C SER A 85 5.32 11.26 14.73
N SER A 86 4.32 11.95 15.25
CA SER A 86 2.95 11.78 14.80
C SER A 86 2.70 12.66 13.58
N PHE A 87 2.01 12.12 12.58
CA PHE A 87 1.29 12.96 11.63
C PHE A 87 -0.21 12.84 11.89
N GLY A 88 -0.87 13.98 12.06
CA GLY A 88 -2.32 14.00 12.04
C GLY A 88 -2.82 13.84 10.61
N LEU A 89 -3.68 12.84 10.35
CA LEU A 89 -4.46 12.75 9.10
C LEU A 89 -5.30 14.03 8.86
N PHE A 90 -5.52 14.82 9.91
CA PHE A 90 -6.24 16.11 9.92
C PHE A 90 -5.47 17.21 10.65
N ASP A 91 -4.17 17.07 10.85
CA ASP A 91 -3.41 18.20 11.39
C ASP A 91 -3.42 19.29 10.31
N GLY A 92 -4.01 20.45 10.62
CA GLY A 92 -4.25 21.55 9.68
C GLY A 92 -2.99 22.15 9.04
N THR A 93 -1.83 21.57 9.34
CA THR A 93 -0.50 21.85 8.79
C THR A 93 -0.25 21.15 7.46
N ASN A 94 -0.93 20.03 7.14
CA ASN A 94 -0.78 19.37 5.84
C ASN A 94 -1.69 20.02 4.78
N LYS A 95 -1.33 21.27 4.43
CA LYS A 95 -2.05 22.12 3.46
C LYS A 95 -2.26 21.42 2.13
N ASP A 96 -1.43 20.46 1.76
CA ASP A 96 -1.51 19.77 0.48
C ASP A 96 -2.61 18.71 0.44
N ILE A 97 -2.88 18.01 1.54
CA ILE A 97 -4.04 17.10 1.66
C ILE A 97 -5.34 17.92 1.64
N ILE A 98 -5.41 19.02 2.39
CA ILE A 98 -6.58 19.93 2.38
C ILE A 98 -6.79 20.51 0.98
N ARG A 99 -5.73 20.96 0.30
CA ARG A 99 -5.79 21.43 -1.10
C ARG A 99 -6.27 20.34 -2.04
N MET A 100 -5.86 19.09 -1.83
CA MET A 100 -6.28 17.96 -2.66
C MET A 100 -7.77 17.65 -2.47
N TYR A 101 -8.28 17.64 -1.23
CA TYR A 101 -9.71 17.47 -0.95
C TYR A 101 -10.54 18.65 -1.47
N VAL A 102 -10.07 19.88 -1.31
CA VAL A 102 -10.73 21.08 -1.86
C VAL A 102 -10.73 21.06 -3.39
N ALA A 103 -9.63 20.65 -4.02
CA ALA A 103 -9.52 20.48 -5.46
C ALA A 103 -10.44 19.36 -5.97
N GLY A 104 -10.50 18.22 -5.27
CA GLY A 104 -11.39 17.10 -5.58
C GLY A 104 -12.87 17.47 -5.46
N ALA A 105 -13.25 18.19 -4.40
CA ALA A 105 -14.60 18.72 -4.23
C ALA A 105 -14.96 19.74 -5.31
N GLY A 106 -14.02 20.60 -5.70
CA GLY A 106 -14.19 21.55 -6.81
C GLY A 106 -14.40 20.85 -8.15
N TYR A 107 -13.69 19.75 -8.41
CA TYR A 107 -13.84 18.98 -9.64
C TYR A 107 -15.19 18.25 -9.70
N LEU A 108 -15.62 17.63 -8.59
CA LEU A 108 -16.93 16.98 -8.46
C LEU A 108 -18.07 18.00 -8.66
N ALA A 109 -17.98 19.18 -8.04
CA ALA A 109 -18.93 20.26 -8.25
C ALA A 109 -18.95 20.74 -9.72
N GLY A 110 -17.79 20.82 -10.36
CA GLY A 110 -17.65 21.15 -11.79
C GLY A 110 -18.30 20.10 -12.71
N ALA A 111 -18.05 18.81 -12.48
CA ALA A 111 -18.63 17.71 -13.23
C ALA A 111 -20.16 17.63 -13.09
N VAL A 112 -20.67 17.82 -11.86
CA VAL A 112 -22.11 17.92 -11.59
C VAL A 112 -22.71 19.15 -12.31
N GLY A 113 -22.02 20.29 -12.28
CA GLY A 113 -22.41 21.50 -12.99
C GLY A 113 -22.50 21.31 -14.51
N ILE A 114 -21.51 20.63 -15.11
CA ILE A 114 -21.50 20.26 -16.54
C ILE A 114 -22.66 19.32 -16.86
N GLY A 115 -22.90 18.30 -16.03
CA GLY A 115 -24.00 17.35 -16.21
C GLY A 115 -25.38 17.99 -16.15
N ILE A 116 -25.60 18.88 -15.18
CA ILE A 116 -26.85 19.67 -15.05
C ILE A 116 -26.98 20.63 -16.23
N GLY A 117 -25.92 21.35 -16.59
CA GLY A 117 -25.89 22.28 -17.73
C GLY A 117 -26.20 21.58 -19.05
N ALA A 118 -25.60 20.42 -19.31
CA ALA A 118 -25.83 19.61 -20.51
C ALA A 118 -27.26 19.06 -20.56
N ARG A 119 -27.83 18.62 -19.43
CA ARG A 119 -29.23 18.18 -19.37
C ARG A 119 -30.20 19.32 -19.64
N LEU A 120 -29.97 20.49 -19.04
CA LEU A 120 -30.81 21.68 -19.27
C LEU A 120 -30.69 22.18 -20.71
N TRP A 121 -29.49 22.18 -21.27
CA TRP A 121 -29.24 22.52 -22.67
C TRP A 121 -29.97 21.57 -23.62
N LYS A 122 -29.83 20.26 -23.43
CA LYS A 122 -30.50 19.24 -24.24
C LYS A 122 -32.02 19.36 -24.11
N ALA A 123 -32.54 19.60 -22.91
CA ALA A 123 -33.98 19.81 -22.70
C ALA A 123 -34.52 21.08 -23.39
N GLN A 124 -33.75 22.17 -23.44
CA GLN A 124 -34.18 23.41 -24.10
C GLN A 124 -34.05 23.35 -25.63
N VAL A 125 -32.95 22.80 -26.15
CA VAL A 125 -32.67 22.76 -27.58
C VAL A 125 -33.47 21.66 -28.28
N VAL A 126 -33.52 20.45 -27.73
CA VAL A 126 -34.16 19.29 -28.38
C VAL A 126 -35.67 19.32 -28.25
N LYS A 127 -36.22 19.70 -27.08
CA LYS A 127 -37.69 19.65 -26.88
C LYS A 127 -38.42 20.92 -27.26
N LYS A 128 -37.76 22.09 -27.29
CA LYS A 128 -38.47 23.37 -27.47
C LYS A 128 -38.00 24.18 -28.67
N GLY A 129 -36.96 23.74 -29.40
CA GLY A 129 -36.41 24.49 -30.54
C GLY A 129 -35.92 25.91 -30.17
N LYS A 130 -35.72 26.19 -28.88
CA LYS A 130 -35.34 27.51 -28.37
C LYS A 130 -33.85 27.55 -28.08
N ARG A 131 -33.22 28.70 -28.35
CA ARG A 131 -31.83 28.95 -27.95
C ARG A 131 -31.70 28.79 -26.42
N PRO A 132 -30.60 28.21 -25.92
CA PRO A 132 -30.39 28.02 -24.49
C PRO A 132 -30.44 29.37 -23.75
N SER A 133 -31.03 29.39 -22.56
CA SER A 133 -31.08 30.60 -21.75
C SER A 133 -29.68 31.07 -21.35
N LEU A 134 -29.53 32.38 -21.08
CA LEU A 134 -28.28 32.96 -20.60
C LEU A 134 -27.77 32.25 -19.32
N VAL A 135 -28.70 31.79 -18.48
CA VAL A 135 -28.43 31.02 -17.26
C VAL A 135 -27.84 29.65 -17.58
N ALA A 136 -28.38 28.92 -18.57
CA ALA A 136 -27.86 27.62 -18.99
C ALA A 136 -26.46 27.74 -19.63
N ARG A 137 -26.23 28.81 -20.42
CA ARG A 137 -24.91 29.11 -20.99
C ARG A 137 -23.89 29.45 -19.91
N ARG A 138 -24.26 30.27 -18.93
CA ARG A 138 -23.39 30.62 -17.80
C ARG A 138 -23.09 29.41 -16.92
N ALA A 139 -24.07 28.57 -16.61
CA ALA A 139 -23.85 27.34 -15.84
C ALA A 139 -22.90 26.35 -16.55
N PHE A 140 -23.03 26.20 -17.88
CA PHE A 140 -22.13 25.36 -18.68
C PHE A 140 -20.70 25.94 -18.74
N LEU A 141 -20.56 27.25 -19.01
CA LEU A 141 -19.24 27.91 -19.05
C LEU A 141 -18.55 27.94 -17.67
N LEU A 142 -19.29 28.23 -16.60
CA LEU A 142 -18.77 28.20 -15.22
C LEU A 142 -18.45 26.79 -14.73
N GLY A 143 -19.04 25.74 -15.32
CA GLY A 143 -18.66 24.35 -15.07
C GLY A 143 -17.37 23.92 -15.80
N ILE A 144 -17.08 24.54 -16.96
CA ILE A 144 -15.90 24.24 -17.78
C ILE A 144 -14.63 24.97 -17.30
N ILE A 145 -14.77 26.21 -16.81
CA ILE A 145 -13.63 27.05 -16.39
C ILE A 145 -12.79 26.44 -15.25
N PRO A 146 -13.37 25.77 -14.24
CA PRO A 146 -12.61 25.02 -13.23
C PRO A 146 -12.05 23.69 -13.75
N ALA A 147 -12.60 23.14 -14.84
CA ALA A 147 -12.35 21.78 -15.30
C ALA A 147 -11.12 21.64 -16.23
N VAL A 148 -10.55 22.72 -16.78
CA VAL A 148 -9.40 22.70 -17.71
C VAL A 148 -8.54 23.96 -17.52
N PRO A 149 -7.20 24.00 -17.72
CA PRO A 149 -6.11 23.02 -17.55
C PRO A 149 -5.40 23.15 -16.18
N GLY A 150 -5.79 24.13 -15.35
CA GLY A 150 -5.18 24.37 -14.03
C GLY A 150 -5.42 23.21 -13.05
N GLY A 151 -6.64 22.68 -13.03
CA GLY A 151 -6.97 21.46 -12.27
C GLY A 151 -6.21 20.24 -12.75
N PHE A 152 -6.00 20.08 -14.06
CA PHE A 152 -5.22 18.97 -14.62
C PHE A 152 -3.73 19.07 -14.30
N ARG A 153 -3.14 20.27 -14.27
CA ARG A 153 -1.74 20.47 -13.84
C ARG A 153 -1.57 20.31 -12.33
N ILE A 154 -2.54 20.71 -11.52
CA ILE A 154 -2.51 20.51 -10.07
C ILE A 154 -2.75 19.04 -9.73
N ILE A 155 -3.65 18.34 -10.43
CA ILE A 155 -3.89 16.90 -10.24
C ILE A 155 -2.74 16.08 -10.79
N LYS A 156 -2.20 16.38 -11.97
CA LYS A 156 -1.03 15.66 -12.52
C LYS A 156 0.24 15.99 -11.75
N GLY A 157 0.38 17.23 -11.28
CA GLY A 157 1.43 17.66 -10.37
C GLY A 157 1.31 16.96 -9.02
N ALA A 158 0.13 16.95 -8.40
CA ALA A 158 -0.13 16.23 -7.15
C ALA A 158 -0.10 14.71 -7.32
N MET A 159 -0.45 14.14 -8.48
CA MET A 159 -0.34 12.71 -8.77
C MET A 159 1.10 12.32 -9.04
N HIS A 160 1.89 13.10 -9.78
CA HIS A 160 3.34 12.84 -9.90
C HIS A 160 4.07 13.09 -8.58
N HIS A 161 3.65 14.09 -7.80
CA HIS A 161 4.19 14.33 -6.46
C HIS A 161 3.75 13.22 -5.51
N LYS A 162 2.53 12.68 -5.60
CA LYS A 162 2.00 11.55 -4.80
C LYS A 162 2.52 10.20 -5.26
N ILE A 163 2.83 9.98 -6.54
CA ILE A 163 3.56 8.79 -6.99
C ILE A 163 5.00 8.87 -6.46
N ARG A 164 5.63 10.05 -6.52
CA ARG A 164 6.96 10.25 -5.90
C ARG A 164 6.95 10.34 -4.37
N SER A 165 5.85 10.72 -3.72
CA SER A 165 5.80 10.96 -2.25
C SER A 165 4.93 9.97 -1.49
N ASN A 166 4.14 9.11 -2.14
CA ASN A 166 3.59 7.92 -1.49
C ASN A 166 4.56 6.74 -1.62
N ASP A 167 5.37 6.67 -2.68
CA ASP A 167 6.39 5.62 -2.83
C ASP A 167 7.73 6.01 -2.17
N ALA A 168 7.97 7.30 -1.86
CA ALA A 168 9.18 7.77 -1.15
C ALA A 168 8.89 8.57 0.14
N GLY A 169 7.65 8.56 0.62
CA GLY A 169 7.22 9.41 1.74
C GLY A 169 7.48 8.88 3.14
N TYR A 170 7.95 7.63 3.29
CA TYR A 170 8.00 7.00 4.61
C TYR A 170 9.39 6.88 5.24
N ILE A 171 10.47 7.01 4.48
CA ILE A 171 11.81 7.18 5.04
C ILE A 171 12.59 8.16 4.16
N SER A 172 12.53 9.46 4.49
CA SER A 172 13.78 10.22 4.36
C SER A 172 14.79 9.54 5.26
N ALA A 173 16.08 9.60 4.94
CA ALA A 173 17.19 9.03 5.72
C ALA A 173 17.32 9.53 7.19
N THR A 174 16.24 10.02 7.78
CA THR A 174 16.03 10.51 9.13
C THR A 174 15.73 9.33 10.04
N GLU A 175 16.35 9.34 11.23
CA GLU A 175 16.17 8.38 12.32
C GLU A 175 14.75 8.43 12.95
N GLU A 176 13.71 8.74 12.18
CA GLU A 176 12.37 9.14 12.67
C GLU A 176 11.26 8.34 11.98
N LEU A 177 10.38 7.69 12.76
CA LEU A 177 9.19 7.01 12.24
C LEU A 177 7.95 7.89 12.41
N SER A 178 7.22 8.05 11.31
CA SER A 178 5.95 8.78 11.24
C SER A 178 4.77 7.83 11.43
N TYR A 179 3.83 8.09 12.35
CA TYR A 179 2.64 7.24 12.55
C TYR A 179 1.28 7.96 12.49
N PRO A 180 0.20 7.28 12.06
CA PRO A 180 -1.12 7.87 11.99
C PRO A 180 -1.71 8.05 13.39
N SER A 181 -1.96 9.30 13.78
CA SER A 181 -2.76 9.56 14.99
C SER A 181 -4.19 9.03 14.77
N ALA A 182 -4.79 8.43 15.80
CA ALA A 182 -6.19 7.99 15.82
C ALA A 182 -6.57 6.61 15.27
N VAL A 183 -5.64 5.65 15.24
CA VAL A 183 -5.98 4.24 14.96
C VAL A 183 -5.98 3.39 16.23
N GLY A 184 -6.70 2.27 16.21
CA GLY A 184 -6.73 1.30 17.31
C GLY A 184 -5.37 0.63 17.52
N LYS A 185 -5.08 0.20 18.75
CA LYS A 185 -3.78 -0.37 19.15
C LYS A 185 -3.24 -1.44 18.21
N VAL A 186 -4.10 -2.36 17.75
CA VAL A 186 -3.70 -3.41 16.81
C VAL A 186 -3.07 -2.82 15.55
N ARG A 187 -3.74 -1.82 14.95
CA ARG A 187 -3.24 -1.15 13.74
C ARG A 187 -1.98 -0.34 14.03
N THR A 188 -1.89 0.32 15.18
CA THR A 188 -0.69 1.07 15.58
C THR A 188 0.52 0.16 15.66
N GLU A 189 0.44 -0.97 16.36
CA GLU A 189 1.59 -1.87 16.52
C GLU A 189 1.98 -2.56 15.22
N MET A 190 1.00 -2.90 14.38
CA MET A 190 1.27 -3.46 13.05
C MET A 190 1.95 -2.45 12.12
N PHE A 191 1.52 -1.20 12.19
CA PHE A 191 2.15 -0.09 11.48
C PHE A 191 3.58 0.14 11.98
N LEU A 192 3.79 0.24 13.30
CA LEU A 192 5.12 0.38 13.88
C LEU A 192 6.05 -0.77 13.49
N ALA A 193 5.55 -2.01 13.44
CA ALA A 193 6.35 -3.16 13.04
C ALA A 193 6.81 -3.04 11.58
N HIS A 194 5.94 -2.63 10.68
CA HIS A 194 6.27 -2.41 9.27
C HIS A 194 7.32 -1.30 9.10
N GLU A 195 7.08 -0.14 9.70
CA GLU A 195 7.99 1.00 9.64
C GLU A 195 9.35 0.71 10.31
N TYR A 196 9.35 -0.02 11.43
CA TYR A 196 10.59 -0.41 12.10
C TYR A 196 11.43 -1.36 11.24
N VAL A 197 10.82 -2.23 10.42
CA VAL A 197 11.59 -3.04 9.46
C VAL A 197 12.29 -2.17 8.43
N HIS A 198 11.63 -1.12 7.94
CA HIS A 198 12.27 -0.18 7.04
C HIS A 198 13.41 0.60 7.72
N HIS A 199 13.28 0.92 9.01
CA HIS A 199 14.40 1.44 9.80
C HIS A 199 15.57 0.44 9.90
N VAL A 200 15.31 -0.83 10.20
CA VAL A 200 16.35 -1.89 10.22
C VAL A 200 17.03 -1.99 8.84
N GLN A 201 16.24 -2.00 7.75
CA GLN A 201 16.76 -2.01 6.38
C GLN A 201 17.72 -0.84 6.15
N ASN A 202 17.32 0.39 6.49
CA ASN A 202 18.13 1.59 6.34
C ASN A 202 19.44 1.51 7.14
N VAL A 203 19.37 1.14 8.43
CA VAL A 203 20.55 0.99 9.30
C VAL A 203 21.52 -0.07 8.76
N MET A 204 21.00 -1.13 8.14
CA MET A 204 21.79 -2.23 7.57
C MET A 204 22.36 -1.91 6.18
N GLY A 205 22.06 -0.73 5.64
CA GLY A 205 22.61 -0.21 4.38
C GLY A 205 21.72 -0.43 3.16
N PHE A 206 20.46 -0.82 3.34
CA PHE A 206 19.45 -0.75 2.29
C PHE A 206 18.87 0.66 2.21
N TYR A 207 19.64 1.57 1.61
CA TYR A 207 19.14 2.91 1.34
C TYR A 207 18.14 2.87 0.19
N TYR A 208 16.99 3.51 0.35
CA TYR A 208 16.05 3.77 -0.75
C TYR A 208 16.77 4.65 -1.78
N ARG A 209 17.54 4.04 -2.69
CA ARG A 209 18.00 4.67 -3.91
C ARG A 209 16.77 4.82 -4.81
N GLU A 210 16.80 5.71 -5.80
CA GLU A 210 15.69 5.94 -6.74
C GLU A 210 15.34 4.72 -7.63
N SER A 211 15.76 3.49 -7.26
CA SER A 211 15.43 2.22 -7.91
C SER A 211 14.07 1.71 -7.43
N ILE A 212 13.12 1.67 -8.36
CA ILE A 212 11.78 1.07 -8.18
C ILE A 212 11.88 -0.39 -7.71
N ASN A 213 12.87 -1.15 -8.21
CA ASN A 213 13.06 -2.56 -7.86
C ASN A 213 13.48 -2.74 -6.42
N LEU A 214 14.36 -1.86 -5.93
CA LEU A 214 14.73 -1.86 -4.53
C LEU A 214 13.50 -1.56 -3.67
N GLY A 215 12.67 -0.60 -4.06
CA GLY A 215 11.40 -0.33 -3.39
C GLY A 215 10.48 -1.55 -3.28
N ILE A 216 10.30 -2.31 -4.38
CA ILE A 216 9.54 -3.57 -4.38
C ILE A 216 10.11 -4.56 -3.35
N ALA A 217 11.44 -4.72 -3.31
CA ALA A 217 12.09 -5.65 -2.39
C ALA A 217 11.94 -5.22 -0.92
N LEU A 218 12.10 -3.93 -0.63
CA LEU A 218 11.99 -3.40 0.73
C LEU A 218 10.57 -3.54 1.27
N GLU A 219 9.57 -3.20 0.45
CA GLU A 219 8.16 -3.37 0.80
C GLU A 219 7.77 -4.83 0.98
N GLY A 220 8.19 -5.71 0.05
CA GLY A 220 7.93 -7.14 0.15
C GLY A 220 8.49 -7.76 1.43
N HIS A 221 9.72 -7.39 1.79
CA HIS A 221 10.36 -7.82 3.03
C HIS A 221 9.59 -7.33 4.27
N ALA A 222 9.25 -6.04 4.34
CA ALA A 222 8.50 -5.46 5.45
C ALA A 222 7.10 -6.07 5.59
N ARG A 223 6.42 -6.39 4.47
CA ARG A 223 5.13 -7.08 4.47
C ARG A 223 5.24 -8.52 4.96
N CYS A 224 6.28 -9.26 4.60
CA CYS A 224 6.48 -10.61 5.12
C CYS A 224 6.78 -10.60 6.63
N VAL A 225 7.65 -9.70 7.10
CA VAL A 225 7.86 -9.49 8.54
C VAL A 225 6.55 -9.15 9.25
N GLY A 226 5.75 -8.25 8.68
CA GLY A 226 4.41 -7.92 9.17
C GLY A 226 3.53 -9.15 9.37
N LYS A 227 3.53 -10.15 8.46
CA LYS A 227 2.76 -11.40 8.66
C LYS A 227 3.18 -12.14 9.91
N HIS A 228 4.49 -12.27 10.13
CA HIS A 228 5.04 -13.02 11.26
C HIS A 228 4.79 -12.30 12.57
N ILE A 229 4.92 -10.97 12.61
CA ILE A 229 4.57 -10.16 13.78
C ILE A 229 3.07 -10.24 14.08
N ALA A 230 2.22 -10.14 13.06
CA ALA A 230 0.76 -10.30 13.23
C ALA A 230 0.39 -11.67 13.80
N THR A 231 1.04 -12.73 13.29
CA THR A 231 0.85 -14.11 13.77
C THR A 231 1.35 -14.28 15.20
N LEU A 232 2.51 -13.70 15.52
CA LEU A 232 3.08 -13.70 16.87
C LEU A 232 2.14 -13.00 17.85
N TYR A 233 1.68 -11.79 17.54
CA TYR A 233 0.79 -11.03 18.41
C TYR A 233 -0.58 -11.65 18.55
N SER A 234 -1.12 -12.23 17.47
CA SER A 234 -2.36 -12.97 17.52
C SER A 234 -2.31 -14.13 18.52
N ARG A 235 -1.18 -14.85 18.58
CA ARG A 235 -0.98 -15.97 19.52
C ARG A 235 -0.61 -15.50 20.93
N LYS A 236 0.42 -14.65 21.05
CA LYS A 236 0.97 -14.15 22.33
C LYS A 236 -0.06 -13.39 23.16
N ARG A 237 -1.03 -12.75 22.50
CA ARG A 237 -2.05 -11.89 23.13
C ARG A 237 -3.47 -12.45 23.04
N ASP A 238 -3.63 -13.66 22.51
CA ASP A 238 -4.93 -14.28 22.23
C ASP A 238 -5.93 -13.32 21.53
N ASN A 239 -5.44 -12.63 20.50
CA ASN A 239 -6.21 -11.60 19.80
C ASN A 239 -6.15 -11.80 18.28
N PRO A 240 -7.17 -12.43 17.66
CA PRO A 240 -7.19 -12.66 16.22
C PRO A 240 -7.24 -11.38 15.36
N ALA A 241 -7.49 -10.20 15.95
CA ALA A 241 -7.56 -8.94 15.22
C ALA A 241 -6.22 -8.56 14.56
N TYR A 242 -5.07 -8.96 15.11
CA TYR A 242 -3.76 -8.70 14.48
C TYR A 242 -3.64 -9.41 13.13
N LEU A 243 -3.98 -10.70 13.10
CA LEU A 243 -3.95 -11.48 11.87
C LEU A 243 -5.01 -11.00 10.88
N TYR A 244 -6.21 -10.67 11.36
CA TYR A 244 -7.26 -10.11 10.51
C TYR A 244 -6.80 -8.80 9.87
N HIS A 245 -6.22 -7.88 10.65
CA HIS A 245 -5.73 -6.60 10.14
C HIS A 245 -4.72 -6.80 9.00
N TYR A 246 -3.74 -7.70 9.20
CA TYR A 246 -2.77 -8.03 8.16
C TYR A 246 -3.46 -8.61 6.90
N LEU A 247 -4.20 -9.72 7.06
CA LEU A 247 -4.79 -10.44 5.93
C LEU A 247 -5.82 -9.61 5.16
N SER A 248 -6.57 -8.73 5.84
CA SER A 248 -7.60 -7.88 5.21
C SER A 248 -7.04 -6.88 4.18
N SER A 249 -5.73 -6.61 4.24
CA SER A 249 -5.02 -5.82 3.21
C SER A 249 -4.15 -6.69 2.30
N GLY A 250 -3.54 -7.75 2.84
CA GLY A 250 -2.64 -8.61 2.07
C GLY A 250 -3.35 -9.51 1.06
N VAL A 251 -4.52 -10.06 1.38
CA VAL A 251 -5.24 -10.96 0.45
C VAL A 251 -5.69 -10.23 -0.83
N PRO A 252 -6.28 -9.02 -0.77
CA PRO A 252 -6.55 -8.24 -1.98
C PRO A 252 -5.30 -7.93 -2.80
N GLU A 253 -4.19 -7.53 -2.15
CA GLU A 253 -2.91 -7.31 -2.84
C GLU A 253 -2.43 -8.57 -3.58
N LEU A 254 -2.49 -9.74 -2.93
CA LEU A 254 -2.09 -11.01 -3.55
C LEU A 254 -3.02 -11.41 -4.70
N ALA A 255 -4.34 -11.26 -4.53
CA ALA A 255 -5.31 -11.54 -5.58
C ALA A 255 -5.09 -10.61 -6.80
N THR A 256 -4.80 -9.34 -6.56
CA THR A 256 -4.47 -8.38 -7.62
C THR A 256 -3.19 -8.77 -8.35
N ALA A 257 -2.13 -9.15 -7.63
CA ALA A 257 -0.88 -9.60 -8.26
C ALA A 257 -1.08 -10.89 -9.09
N TYR A 258 -1.87 -11.84 -8.56
CA TYR A 258 -2.23 -13.08 -9.24
C TYR A 258 -2.96 -12.84 -10.55
N VAL A 259 -4.05 -12.04 -10.54
CA VAL A 259 -4.82 -11.73 -11.76
C VAL A 259 -3.95 -11.02 -12.78
N TRP A 260 -3.12 -10.08 -12.34
CA TRP A 260 -2.17 -9.40 -13.23
C TRP A 260 -1.18 -10.36 -13.88
N LEU A 261 -0.62 -11.31 -13.12
CA LEU A 261 0.33 -12.30 -13.62
C LEU A 261 -0.34 -13.27 -14.62
N CYS A 262 -1.55 -13.75 -14.30
CA CYS A 262 -2.36 -14.58 -15.19
C CYS A 262 -2.64 -13.88 -16.53
N ASN A 263 -3.08 -12.62 -16.48
CA ASN A 263 -3.32 -11.82 -17.68
C ASN A 263 -2.04 -11.64 -18.51
N ARG A 264 -0.90 -11.39 -17.85
CA ARG A 264 0.40 -11.23 -18.51
C ARG A 264 0.82 -12.47 -19.29
N PHE A 265 0.53 -13.66 -18.76
CA PHE A 265 0.85 -14.95 -19.38
C PHE A 265 -0.30 -15.57 -20.19
N LYS A 266 -1.43 -14.88 -20.33
CA LYS A 266 -2.64 -15.37 -21.01
C LYS A 266 -3.16 -16.68 -20.41
N VAL A 267 -3.01 -16.84 -19.10
CA VAL A 267 -3.59 -17.92 -18.31
C VAL A 267 -4.91 -17.41 -17.74
N ALA A 268 -5.96 -18.23 -17.78
CA ALA A 268 -7.23 -17.87 -17.17
C ALA A 268 -7.11 -17.98 -15.64
N PRO A 269 -7.39 -16.91 -14.87
CA PRO A 269 -7.34 -16.99 -13.42
C PRO A 269 -8.51 -17.82 -12.86
N ASP A 270 -8.28 -18.52 -11.75
CA ASP A 270 -9.34 -19.12 -10.96
C ASP A 270 -10.28 -18.03 -10.45
N ALA A 271 -11.56 -18.16 -10.79
CA ALA A 271 -12.57 -17.12 -10.52
C ALA A 271 -12.79 -16.87 -9.01
N LYS A 272 -12.64 -17.90 -8.18
CA LYS A 272 -12.81 -17.76 -6.72
C LYS A 272 -11.62 -17.03 -6.11
N LEU A 273 -10.41 -17.35 -6.54
CA LEU A 273 -9.19 -16.66 -6.10
C LEU A 273 -9.16 -15.20 -6.59
N ALA A 274 -9.70 -14.93 -7.77
CA ALA A 274 -9.77 -13.58 -8.33
C ALA A 274 -10.84 -12.67 -7.68
N GLU A 275 -11.79 -13.19 -6.90
CA GLU A 275 -12.91 -12.42 -6.35
C GLU A 275 -12.47 -11.26 -5.44
N SER A 276 -11.34 -11.44 -4.73
CA SER A 276 -10.80 -10.44 -3.82
C SER A 276 -9.87 -9.42 -4.50
N ALA A 277 -9.60 -9.55 -5.81
CA ALA A 277 -8.73 -8.63 -6.51
C ALA A 277 -9.37 -7.24 -6.61
N GLU A 278 -8.58 -6.20 -6.33
CA GLU A 278 -8.98 -4.83 -6.66
C GLU A 278 -9.16 -4.68 -8.17
N ASN A 279 -10.04 -3.77 -8.62
CA ASN A 279 -10.33 -3.57 -10.05
C ASN A 279 -9.06 -3.24 -10.86
N ILE A 280 -8.47 -4.26 -11.49
CA ILE A 280 -7.39 -4.10 -12.46
C ILE A 280 -8.04 -3.79 -13.80
N THR A 281 -7.89 -2.56 -14.29
CA THR A 281 -8.18 -2.31 -15.70
C THR A 281 -7.10 -3.00 -16.54
N GLU A 282 -7.44 -3.54 -17.71
CA GLU A 282 -6.43 -4.11 -18.64
C GLU A 282 -5.33 -3.09 -19.01
N GLU A 283 -5.60 -1.80 -18.83
CA GLU A 283 -4.67 -0.67 -19.02
C GLU A 283 -3.86 -0.27 -17.77
N ALA A 284 -4.12 -0.87 -16.60
CA ALA A 284 -3.35 -0.64 -15.38
C ALA A 284 -1.96 -1.28 -15.54
N SER A 285 -1.09 -0.55 -16.22
CA SER A 285 0.23 -0.98 -16.66
C SER A 285 1.17 -1.36 -15.52
N GLU A 286 0.90 -0.95 -14.27
CA GLU A 286 1.80 -1.19 -13.15
C GLU A 286 1.05 -1.47 -11.84
N LEU A 287 1.40 -2.60 -11.20
CA LEU A 287 1.04 -2.89 -9.81
C LEU A 287 1.79 -1.93 -8.87
N SER A 288 1.20 -1.65 -7.70
CA SER A 288 1.91 -0.91 -6.66
C SER A 288 3.13 -1.68 -6.15
N LEU A 289 4.14 -0.98 -5.62
CA LEU A 289 5.34 -1.61 -5.05
C LEU A 289 4.98 -2.59 -3.94
N HIS A 290 4.01 -2.23 -3.09
CA HIS A 290 3.49 -3.10 -2.03
C HIS A 290 2.88 -4.38 -2.61
N THR A 291 2.02 -4.26 -3.62
CA THR A 291 1.32 -5.38 -4.24
C THR A 291 2.30 -6.38 -4.85
N LEU A 292 3.25 -5.86 -5.64
CA LEU A 292 4.26 -6.67 -6.30
C LEU A 292 5.27 -7.26 -5.30
N GLY A 293 5.72 -6.45 -4.34
CA GLY A 293 6.65 -6.87 -3.29
C GLY A 293 6.08 -7.96 -2.40
N ASN A 294 4.83 -7.78 -1.95
CA ASN A 294 4.12 -8.77 -1.14
C ASN A 294 4.02 -10.11 -1.89
N ALA A 295 3.53 -10.09 -3.14
CA ALA A 295 3.41 -11.31 -3.94
C ALA A 295 4.76 -12.01 -4.17
N LEU A 296 5.78 -11.28 -4.61
CA LEU A 296 7.13 -11.81 -4.85
C LEU A 296 7.71 -12.47 -3.59
N PHE A 297 7.62 -11.79 -2.45
CA PHE A 297 8.19 -12.30 -1.22
C PHE A 297 7.39 -13.44 -0.61
N LYS A 298 6.07 -13.56 -0.86
CA LYS A 298 5.31 -14.75 -0.50
C LYS A 298 5.74 -15.98 -1.30
N VAL A 299 5.99 -15.80 -2.60
CA VAL A 299 6.53 -16.88 -3.44
C VAL A 299 7.87 -17.36 -2.91
N TYR A 300 8.79 -16.43 -2.61
CA TYR A 300 10.09 -16.78 -2.05
C TYR A 300 10.01 -17.37 -0.64
N GLU A 301 9.13 -16.85 0.22
CA GLU A 301 8.88 -17.40 1.56
C GLU A 301 8.38 -18.84 1.48
N SER A 302 7.50 -19.16 0.53
CA SER A 302 7.02 -20.53 0.33
C SER A 302 8.14 -21.51 -0.02
N ALA A 303 9.18 -21.06 -0.73
CA ALA A 303 10.31 -21.89 -1.13
C ALA A 303 11.45 -21.95 -0.10
N LYS A 304 11.72 -20.83 0.60
CA LYS A 304 12.91 -20.66 1.47
C LYS A 304 12.57 -20.66 2.96
N GLY A 305 11.29 -20.58 3.29
CA GLY A 305 10.81 -20.46 4.66
C GLY A 305 11.16 -19.13 5.30
N ARG A 306 10.76 -18.98 6.56
CA ARG A 306 10.91 -17.73 7.35
C ARG A 306 12.36 -17.24 7.48
N GLN A 307 13.36 -18.13 7.42
CA GLN A 307 14.77 -17.76 7.61
C GLN A 307 15.25 -16.73 6.58
N MET A 308 14.62 -16.69 5.39
CA MET A 308 14.95 -15.72 4.35
C MET A 308 14.88 -14.26 4.85
N LEU A 309 14.03 -13.96 5.83
CA LEU A 309 13.84 -12.59 6.33
C LEU A 309 15.09 -12.10 7.06
N ALA A 310 15.65 -12.93 7.95
CA ALA A 310 16.93 -12.64 8.59
C ALA A 310 18.08 -12.66 7.55
N ASP A 311 18.07 -13.63 6.64
CA ASP A 311 19.12 -13.73 5.61
C ASP A 311 19.18 -12.51 4.70
N ILE A 312 18.05 -11.83 4.45
CA ILE A 312 18.03 -10.60 3.68
C ILE A 312 18.81 -9.50 4.40
N VAL A 313 18.53 -9.33 5.68
CA VAL A 313 19.16 -8.33 6.55
C VAL A 313 20.67 -8.57 6.68
N HIS A 314 21.09 -9.83 6.72
CA HIS A 314 22.48 -10.25 6.91
C HIS A 314 23.27 -10.48 5.62
N SER A 315 22.74 -10.07 4.47
CA SER A 315 23.38 -10.29 3.16
C SER A 315 23.66 -11.75 2.80
N ARG A 316 22.85 -12.68 3.32
CA ARG A 316 22.96 -14.13 3.08
C ARG A 316 21.94 -14.65 2.06
N PHE A 317 20.89 -13.87 1.78
CA PHE A 317 19.83 -14.28 0.87
C PHE A 317 20.23 -14.07 -0.60
N VAL A 318 20.20 -15.14 -1.38
CA VAL A 318 20.46 -15.08 -2.81
C VAL A 318 19.14 -15.28 -3.55
N LEU A 319 18.76 -14.28 -4.35
CA LEU A 319 17.59 -14.39 -5.22
C LEU A 319 17.78 -15.58 -6.17
N PRO A 320 16.76 -16.44 -6.33
CA PRO A 320 16.79 -17.51 -7.34
C PRO A 320 17.13 -16.92 -8.72
N THR A 321 18.01 -17.62 -9.44
CA THR A 321 18.36 -17.35 -10.84
C THR A 321 17.34 -17.98 -11.77
#